data_AF-A0A0G2GN91-F1
#
_entry.id   AF-A0A0G2GN91-F1
#
_cell.length_a   1.000
_cell.length_b   1.000
_cell.length_c   1.000
_cell.angle_alpha   90.00
_cell.angle_beta   90.00
_cell.angle_gamma   90.00
#
_symmetry.space_group_name_H-M   'P 1'
#
loop_
_entity.id
_entity.type
_entity.pdbx_description
1 polymer ?
#
loop_
_entity_poly.entity_id
_entity_poly.type
_entity_poly.pdbx_seq_one_letter_code
_entity_poly.pdbx_strand_id
1 'polypeptide(L)'
;MFSQSVLAATALALVSSCNAHMILSSPVPYGLDSLTNSPLDNSGSDFPCKQRSGVYDISEMNNMKVGESQTLSFKGGATHGGGSCQVSVTLDAKPTKDSQWKVIHSIIGGCPTSEAGNLSGDSSYDGATKFNYTVPEGMPNGEYTLAWTWFNKIGNREMYMNCAPITVSGGADNNDVYDKLPDMFVANLPRESCEVPDSMNMVFPNPGDSVETAESSALATSLQGSGCASVTKLGAGAGKAGTAAEATGAASGAAGASTPVSTPAASTPAAGGVFAPGAASGSYTATSMVSVVVTQSAAGAATTPAASPATPAAAAGTPASSSGDCTSCSSNGSVVCIGSDSFGICNNGCAVKQSLASGTTCSNGTISKRDTSKVHKDSHRKAHARALARAARSLIHKQSV
;
A
#
# COMPACT_ATOMS: atom_id res chain seq x y z
N MET A 1 -54.76 25.18 -24.66
CA MET A 1 -54.77 25.12 -23.18
C MET A 1 -54.05 23.85 -22.78
N PHE A 2 -52.75 23.95 -22.47
CA PHE A 2 -51.92 22.82 -22.05
C PHE A 2 -52.01 22.72 -20.52
N SER A 3 -52.41 21.57 -19.99
CA SER A 3 -52.28 21.29 -18.56
C SER A 3 -51.18 20.26 -18.37
N GLN A 4 -50.07 20.73 -17.80
CA GLN A 4 -48.94 19.92 -17.35
C GLN A 4 -49.30 19.26 -16.02
N SER A 5 -48.91 18.00 -15.85
CA SER A 5 -48.78 17.37 -14.54
C SER A 5 -47.54 16.49 -14.58
N VAL A 6 -46.38 17.14 -14.42
CA VAL A 6 -45.11 16.45 -14.15
C VAL A 6 -45.00 16.35 -12.63
N LEU A 7 -45.11 15.14 -12.09
CA LEU A 7 -44.68 14.84 -10.73
C LEU A 7 -43.18 15.14 -10.64
N ALA A 8 -42.82 16.21 -9.94
CA ALA A 8 -41.46 16.42 -9.46
C ALA A 8 -41.26 15.54 -8.23
N ALA A 9 -40.66 14.37 -8.41
CA ALA A 9 -40.06 13.62 -7.30
C ALA A 9 -38.73 14.32 -6.95
N THR A 10 -38.79 15.30 -6.04
CA THR A 10 -37.61 15.86 -5.39
C THR A 10 -37.00 14.77 -4.52
N ALA A 11 -36.00 14.06 -5.07
CA ALA A 11 -35.09 13.25 -4.27
C ALA A 11 -34.26 14.20 -3.41
N LEU A 12 -34.73 14.43 -2.19
CA LEU A 12 -33.96 15.09 -1.14
C LEU A 12 -32.81 14.14 -0.79
N ALA A 13 -31.66 14.33 -1.41
CA ALA A 13 -30.43 13.69 -0.97
C ALA A 13 -30.13 14.21 0.44
N LEU A 14 -30.51 13.44 1.46
CA LEU A 14 -29.98 13.64 2.80
C LEU A 14 -28.47 13.46 2.69
N VAL A 15 -27.74 14.57 2.72
CA VAL A 15 -26.31 14.57 3.01
C VAL A 15 -26.20 14.20 4.48
N SER A 16 -26.32 12.90 4.77
CA SER A 16 -25.91 12.37 6.06
C SER A 16 -24.44 12.73 6.22
N SER A 17 -24.15 13.68 7.11
CA SER A 17 -22.82 13.92 7.66
C SER A 17 -22.40 12.67 8.41
N CYS A 18 -21.99 11.64 7.65
CA CYS A 18 -21.48 10.40 8.17
C CYS A 18 -20.15 10.74 8.84
N ASN A 19 -20.15 10.78 10.17
CA ASN A 19 -18.93 10.91 10.96
C ASN A 19 -18.16 9.57 11.01
N ALA A 20 -18.24 8.81 9.92
CA ALA A 20 -17.78 7.44 9.78
C ALA A 20 -16.59 7.36 8.82
N HIS A 21 -15.84 8.45 8.65
CA HIS A 21 -14.62 8.45 7.84
C HIS A 21 -13.62 7.38 8.30
N MET A 22 -12.60 7.17 7.47
CA MET A 22 -11.73 5.99 7.57
C MET A 22 -10.51 6.26 8.47
N ILE A 23 -10.15 5.28 9.29
CA ILE A 23 -8.89 5.22 10.05
C ILE A 23 -8.15 3.93 9.76
N LEU A 24 -6.84 3.97 9.94
CA LEU A 24 -5.98 2.80 9.94
C LEU A 24 -6.30 1.91 11.15
N SER A 25 -6.44 0.61 10.91
CA SER A 25 -6.62 -0.41 11.95
C SER A 25 -5.47 -1.42 11.99
N SER A 26 -4.83 -1.69 10.86
CA SER A 26 -3.60 -2.48 10.79
C SER A 26 -2.68 -1.83 9.75
N PRO A 27 -1.42 -1.48 10.10
CA PRO A 27 -0.83 -1.60 11.44
C PRO A 27 -1.55 -0.75 12.49
N VAL A 28 -1.39 -1.09 13.78
CA VAL A 28 -2.02 -0.37 14.89
C VAL A 28 -1.41 1.03 14.97
N PRO A 29 -2.21 2.11 14.85
CA PRO A 29 -1.70 3.47 14.82
C PRO A 29 -1.23 3.96 16.19
N TYR A 30 -0.38 4.99 16.20
CA TYR A 30 -0.05 5.75 17.40
C TYR A 30 -1.30 6.45 17.98
N GLY A 31 -1.30 6.63 19.30
CA GLY A 31 -2.28 7.43 20.02
C GLY A 31 -3.70 6.98 19.72
N LEU A 32 -3.95 5.66 19.74
CA LEU A 32 -5.18 5.03 19.27
C LEU A 32 -6.42 5.64 19.92
N ASP A 33 -6.36 5.89 21.25
CA ASP A 33 -7.48 6.44 22.02
C ASP A 33 -7.85 7.88 21.64
N SER A 34 -6.89 8.64 21.08
CA SER A 34 -7.09 10.03 20.68
C SER A 34 -7.21 10.20 19.16
N LEU A 35 -7.06 9.13 18.38
CA LEU A 35 -7.09 9.19 16.93
C LEU A 35 -8.52 9.42 16.44
N THR A 36 -8.69 10.47 15.64
CA THR A 36 -9.97 10.77 14.99
C THR A 36 -9.97 10.32 13.55
N ASN A 37 -11.16 10.08 13.01
CA ASN A 37 -11.34 9.68 11.63
C ASN A 37 -11.47 10.84 10.65
N SER A 38 -11.36 12.08 11.10
CA SER A 38 -11.31 13.25 10.23
C SER A 38 -10.08 13.22 9.32
N PRO A 39 -10.14 13.81 8.12
CA PRO A 39 -8.95 14.09 7.33
C PRO A 39 -7.98 15.01 8.11
N LEU A 40 -6.77 15.20 7.60
CA LEU A 40 -5.90 16.28 8.07
C LEU A 40 -6.61 17.63 7.93
N ASP A 41 -6.29 18.55 8.83
CA ASP A 41 -6.80 19.92 8.78
C ASP A 41 -6.36 20.59 7.48
N ASN A 42 -7.28 21.28 6.81
CA ASN A 42 -7.01 21.87 5.48
C ASN A 42 -5.83 22.85 5.51
N SER A 43 -5.56 23.52 6.64
CA SER A 43 -4.38 24.41 6.73
C SER A 43 -3.04 23.67 6.77
N GLY A 44 -3.04 22.35 6.93
CA GLY A 44 -1.84 21.55 7.20
C GLY A 44 -1.28 21.78 8.61
N SER A 45 -2.07 22.35 9.53
CA SER A 45 -1.64 22.62 10.90
C SER A 45 -1.33 21.33 11.67
N ASP A 46 -2.06 20.25 11.40
CA ASP A 46 -1.90 18.93 12.03
C ASP A 46 -1.08 17.93 11.20
N PHE A 47 -0.46 18.36 10.10
CA PHE A 47 0.47 17.54 9.33
C PHE A 47 1.88 17.51 9.99
N PRO A 48 2.57 16.35 10.05
CA PRO A 48 2.10 15.00 9.68
C PRO A 48 1.35 14.30 10.81
N CYS A 49 0.79 13.11 10.56
CA CYS A 49 0.27 12.18 11.60
C CYS A 49 -0.90 12.68 12.47
N LYS A 50 -1.59 13.76 12.09
CA LYS A 50 -2.66 14.40 12.88
C LYS A 50 -2.15 14.85 14.24
N GLN A 51 -1.22 15.82 14.24
CA GLN A 51 -0.61 16.39 15.44
C GLN A 51 -1.66 16.75 16.48
N ARG A 52 -1.51 16.19 17.68
CA ARG A 52 -2.39 16.34 18.83
C ARG A 52 -1.65 15.90 20.09
N SER A 53 -2.22 16.15 21.27
CA SER A 53 -1.68 15.60 22.51
C SER A 53 -1.65 14.07 22.46
N GLY A 54 -0.52 13.45 22.80
CA GLY A 54 -0.35 12.00 22.76
C GLY A 54 -0.27 11.39 21.35
N VAL A 55 0.00 12.20 20.31
CA VAL A 55 0.06 11.73 18.91
C VAL A 55 1.05 10.58 18.68
N TYR A 56 2.10 10.46 19.50
CA TYR A 56 3.14 9.43 19.40
C TYR A 56 3.12 8.45 20.58
N ASP A 57 2.02 8.37 21.31
CA ASP A 57 1.85 7.36 22.36
C ASP A 57 1.73 5.98 21.69
N ILE A 58 2.53 5.02 22.14
CA ILE A 58 2.56 3.67 21.56
C ILE A 58 1.53 2.82 22.28
N SER A 59 0.40 2.55 21.61
CA SER A 59 -0.57 1.56 22.07
C SER A 59 -0.07 0.13 21.83
N GLU A 60 0.52 -0.11 20.67
CA GLU A 60 1.13 -1.38 20.28
C GLU A 60 2.26 -1.11 19.28
N MET A 61 3.42 -1.76 19.45
CA MET A 61 4.53 -1.71 18.48
C MET A 61 4.30 -2.75 17.39
N ASN A 62 4.28 -2.33 16.13
CA ASN A 62 4.08 -3.25 15.00
C ASN A 62 5.44 -3.81 14.54
N ASN A 63 5.70 -5.08 14.85
CA ASN A 63 6.94 -5.74 14.46
C ASN A 63 6.85 -6.26 13.02
N MET A 64 7.74 -5.78 12.15
CA MET A 64 7.76 -6.11 10.73
C MET A 64 9.15 -6.63 10.34
N LYS A 65 9.20 -7.82 9.74
CA LYS A 65 10.43 -8.28 9.10
C LYS A 65 10.42 -7.86 7.63
N VAL A 66 11.56 -7.39 7.13
CA VAL A 66 11.69 -7.04 5.70
C VAL A 66 11.36 -8.26 4.83
N GLY A 67 10.75 -7.99 3.68
CA GLY A 67 10.31 -9.02 2.73
C GLY A 67 9.01 -9.74 3.11
N GLU A 68 8.52 -9.62 4.35
CA GLU A 68 7.28 -10.28 4.77
C GLU A 68 6.04 -9.46 4.41
N SER A 69 4.98 -10.15 3.99
CA SER A 69 3.67 -9.54 3.71
C SER A 69 3.04 -9.05 5.01
N GLN A 70 2.73 -7.76 5.06
CA GLN A 70 2.02 -7.08 6.13
C GLN A 70 0.59 -6.76 5.66
N THR A 71 -0.36 -6.80 6.59
CA THR A 71 -1.75 -6.42 6.31
C THR A 71 -1.94 -4.91 6.47
N LEU A 72 -2.65 -4.31 5.52
CA LEU A 72 -3.19 -2.96 5.60
C LEU A 72 -4.72 -3.05 5.70
N SER A 73 -5.30 -2.58 6.81
CA SER A 73 -6.74 -2.60 7.01
C SER A 73 -7.25 -1.35 7.72
N PHE A 74 -8.55 -1.11 7.60
CA PHE A 74 -9.18 0.15 8.01
C PHE A 74 -10.45 -0.07 8.85
N LYS A 75 -10.81 0.94 9.63
CA LYS A 75 -12.12 1.07 10.27
C LYS A 75 -12.80 2.35 9.80
N GLY A 76 -14.12 2.35 9.75
CA GLY A 76 -14.95 3.42 9.22
C GLY A 76 -15.86 2.93 8.09
N GLY A 77 -16.85 3.73 7.76
CA GLY A 77 -17.84 3.44 6.73
C GLY A 77 -17.92 4.47 5.59
N ALA A 78 -17.38 5.68 5.74
CA ALA A 78 -17.39 6.71 4.71
C ALA A 78 -16.12 6.63 3.85
N THR A 79 -16.19 5.80 2.81
CA THR A 79 -15.08 5.49 1.91
C THR A 79 -14.98 6.42 0.70
N HIS A 80 -15.92 7.35 0.52
CA HIS A 80 -15.87 8.36 -0.55
C HIS A 80 -15.70 7.77 -1.96
N GLY A 81 -16.27 6.58 -2.20
CA GLY A 81 -16.12 5.85 -3.46
C GLY A 81 -14.69 5.38 -3.75
N GLY A 82 -13.87 5.26 -2.71
CA GLY A 82 -12.46 4.89 -2.79
C GLY A 82 -11.54 6.10 -2.99
N GLY A 83 -10.57 5.93 -3.88
CA GLY A 83 -9.46 6.86 -4.04
C GLY A 83 -8.14 6.11 -4.15
N SER A 84 -7.04 6.80 -3.90
CA SER A 84 -5.70 6.21 -3.99
C SER A 84 -4.93 6.45 -2.70
N CYS A 85 -4.09 5.49 -2.33
CA CYS A 85 -3.37 5.50 -1.06
C CYS A 85 -1.88 5.24 -1.26
N GLN A 86 -1.06 5.74 -0.33
CA GLN A 86 0.32 5.30 -0.18
C GLN A 86 0.56 4.74 1.22
N VAL A 87 1.44 3.76 1.30
CA VAL A 87 2.13 3.38 2.52
C VAL A 87 3.54 3.93 2.41
N SER A 88 3.90 4.80 3.35
CA SER A 88 5.21 5.46 3.40
C SER A 88 5.85 5.28 4.76
N VAL A 89 7.17 5.44 4.83
CA VAL A 89 7.94 5.35 6.07
C VAL A 89 8.87 6.55 6.20
N THR A 90 9.06 7.02 7.42
CA THR A 90 10.17 7.91 7.80
C THR A 90 10.97 7.20 8.86
N LEU A 91 12.29 7.42 8.90
CA LEU A 91 13.16 6.87 9.96
C LEU A 91 12.96 7.56 11.31
N ASP A 92 12.17 8.64 11.37
CA ASP A 92 11.85 9.32 12.63
C ASP A 92 10.75 8.58 13.40
N ALA A 93 10.98 8.28 14.68
CA ALA A 93 9.97 7.73 15.59
C ALA A 93 8.90 8.76 15.99
N LYS A 94 9.19 10.06 15.86
CA LYS A 94 8.28 11.18 16.17
C LYS A 94 8.34 12.23 15.06
N PRO A 95 7.70 11.97 13.91
CA PRO A 95 7.87 12.80 12.73
C PRO A 95 7.48 14.26 12.94
N THR A 96 8.07 15.16 12.16
CA THR A 96 7.68 16.57 12.07
C THR A 96 7.44 16.94 10.62
N LYS A 97 7.16 18.21 10.35
CA LYS A 97 7.07 18.72 8.97
C LYS A 97 8.39 18.62 8.21
N ASP A 98 9.50 18.44 8.93
CA ASP A 98 10.84 18.31 8.35
C ASP A 98 11.23 16.84 8.08
N SER A 99 10.44 15.88 8.57
CA SER A 99 10.67 14.46 8.35
C SER A 99 10.52 14.07 6.89
N GLN A 100 11.48 13.28 6.41
CA GLN A 100 11.44 12.73 5.06
C GLN A 100 10.62 11.44 5.04
N TRP A 101 9.58 11.41 4.21
CA TRP A 101 8.72 10.25 4.03
C TRP A 101 9.02 9.58 2.70
N LYS A 102 9.21 8.26 2.74
CA LYS A 102 9.58 7.43 1.58
C LYS A 102 8.49 6.41 1.30
N VAL A 103 8.02 6.34 0.06
CA VAL A 103 6.95 5.42 -0.35
C VAL A 103 7.49 4.00 -0.44
N ILE A 104 6.84 3.06 0.23
CA ILE A 104 7.13 1.62 0.11
C ILE A 104 6.05 0.87 -0.67
N HIS A 105 4.84 1.42 -0.77
CA HIS A 105 3.74 0.83 -1.54
C HIS A 105 2.72 1.89 -1.98
N SER A 106 2.22 1.79 -3.21
CA SER A 106 1.14 2.63 -3.74
C SER A 106 -0.05 1.79 -4.19
N ILE A 107 -1.26 2.19 -3.79
CA ILE A 107 -2.52 1.59 -4.23
C ILE A 107 -3.27 2.62 -5.07
N ILE A 108 -3.38 2.36 -6.37
CA ILE A 108 -4.02 3.24 -7.35
C ILE A 108 -5.47 2.82 -7.54
N GLY A 109 -6.38 3.71 -7.16
CA GLY A 109 -7.82 3.46 -7.16
C GLY A 109 -8.25 2.38 -6.16
N GLY A 110 -9.53 2.37 -5.81
CA GLY A 110 -10.11 1.31 -4.97
C GLY A 110 -9.61 1.25 -3.53
N CYS A 111 -8.85 2.23 -3.05
CA CYS A 111 -8.44 2.32 -1.64
C CYS A 111 -9.27 3.38 -0.91
N PRO A 112 -9.87 3.08 0.26
CA PRO A 112 -9.84 1.81 1.00
C PRO A 112 -10.85 0.75 0.53
N THR A 113 -11.68 1.07 -0.47
CA THR A 113 -12.55 0.10 -1.15
C THR A 113 -12.80 0.51 -2.59
N SER A 114 -13.11 -0.46 -3.45
CA SER A 114 -13.56 -0.26 -4.83
C SER A 114 -15.09 -0.14 -4.95
N GLU A 115 -15.81 -0.28 -3.84
CA GLU A 115 -17.25 -0.04 -3.79
C GLU A 115 -17.58 1.43 -4.12
N ALA A 116 -18.59 1.64 -4.97
CA ALA A 116 -18.92 2.95 -5.51
C ALA A 116 -19.47 3.94 -4.45
N GLY A 117 -19.88 3.44 -3.29
CA GLY A 117 -20.45 4.23 -2.20
C GLY A 117 -19.83 3.92 -0.85
N ASN A 118 -20.26 4.68 0.16
CA ASN A 118 -19.88 4.46 1.55
C ASN A 118 -20.38 3.09 2.03
N LEU A 119 -19.52 2.35 2.71
CA LEU A 119 -19.79 0.99 3.18
C LEU A 119 -20.72 0.96 4.40
N SER A 120 -20.64 1.99 5.26
CA SER A 120 -21.42 2.05 6.50
C SER A 120 -21.56 3.49 7.01
N GLY A 121 -22.55 3.73 7.87
CA GLY A 121 -22.64 4.95 8.68
C GLY A 121 -21.94 4.84 10.04
N ASP A 122 -21.35 3.68 10.35
CA ASP A 122 -20.67 3.38 11.61
C ASP A 122 -19.16 3.59 11.50
N SER A 123 -18.59 4.37 12.43
CA SER A 123 -17.15 4.62 12.52
C SER A 123 -16.35 3.39 12.97
N SER A 124 -17.01 2.39 13.55
CA SER A 124 -16.40 1.14 14.01
C SER A 124 -16.43 0.03 12.96
N TYR A 125 -17.08 0.25 11.81
CA TYR A 125 -17.20 -0.74 10.75
C TYR A 125 -15.83 -1.14 10.19
N ASP A 126 -15.55 -2.43 10.06
CA ASP A 126 -14.25 -2.99 9.67
C ASP A 126 -14.29 -3.82 8.38
N GLY A 127 -15.38 -3.70 7.61
CA GLY A 127 -15.61 -4.44 6.36
C GLY A 127 -14.99 -3.81 5.11
N ALA A 128 -14.07 -2.85 5.25
CA ALA A 128 -13.32 -2.31 4.12
C ALA A 128 -12.37 -3.37 3.51
N THR A 129 -11.93 -3.13 2.27
CA THR A 129 -10.98 -4.03 1.61
C THR A 129 -9.66 -4.05 2.39
N LYS A 130 -9.12 -5.25 2.62
CA LYS A 130 -7.78 -5.42 3.19
C LYS A 130 -6.78 -5.51 2.05
N PHE A 131 -5.72 -4.75 2.15
CA PHE A 131 -4.60 -4.77 1.22
C PHE A 131 -3.39 -5.40 1.90
N ASN A 132 -2.38 -5.73 1.11
CA ASN A 132 -1.09 -6.17 1.61
C ASN A 132 0.01 -5.25 1.11
N TYR A 133 1.03 -5.06 1.93
CA TYR A 133 2.26 -4.38 1.54
C TYR A 133 3.44 -5.12 2.17
N THR A 134 4.65 -4.77 1.76
CA THR A 134 5.87 -5.35 2.30
C THR A 134 6.84 -4.23 2.60
N VAL A 135 7.56 -4.32 3.72
CA VAL A 135 8.75 -3.48 3.95
C VAL A 135 9.87 -4.03 3.06
N PRO A 136 10.42 -3.25 2.10
CA PRO A 136 11.40 -3.77 1.15
C PRO A 136 12.63 -4.38 1.82
N GLU A 137 13.22 -5.39 1.19
CA GLU A 137 14.54 -5.89 1.61
C GLU A 137 15.59 -4.78 1.55
N GLY A 138 16.54 -4.79 2.48
CA GLY A 138 17.60 -3.78 2.59
C GLY A 138 17.18 -2.45 3.21
N MET A 139 15.93 -2.30 3.65
CA MET A 139 15.54 -1.22 4.56
C MET A 139 16.36 -1.27 5.86
N PRO A 140 16.68 -0.13 6.50
CA PRO A 140 17.42 -0.13 7.75
C PRO A 140 16.63 -0.83 8.87
N ASN A 141 17.35 -1.56 9.72
CA ASN A 141 16.82 -2.06 10.98
C ASN A 141 16.51 -0.91 11.96
N GLY A 142 15.51 -1.08 12.81
CA GLY A 142 15.22 -0.15 13.91
C GLY A 142 13.74 0.19 14.08
N GLU A 143 13.47 1.05 15.05
CA GLU A 143 12.17 1.62 15.34
C GLU A 143 11.98 2.93 14.55
N TYR A 144 10.88 3.02 13.81
CA TYR A 144 10.52 4.20 13.06
C TYR A 144 9.02 4.25 12.73
N THR A 145 8.58 5.24 11.92
CA THR A 145 7.15 5.49 11.69
C THR A 145 6.71 5.10 10.29
N LEU A 146 5.59 4.40 10.20
CA LEU A 146 4.83 4.17 8.97
C LEU A 146 3.65 5.14 8.89
N ALA A 147 3.35 5.65 7.71
CA ALA A 147 2.14 6.41 7.41
C ALA A 147 1.31 5.74 6.32
N TRP A 148 0.02 5.60 6.59
CA TRP A 148 -1.00 5.44 5.54
C TRP A 148 -1.51 6.83 5.17
N THR A 149 -1.45 7.16 3.88
CA THR A 149 -2.08 8.36 3.32
C THR A 149 -3.14 7.98 2.30
N TRP A 150 -4.23 8.73 2.27
CA TRP A 150 -5.34 8.50 1.34
C TRP A 150 -5.89 9.81 0.78
N PHE A 151 -6.09 9.82 -0.54
CA PHE A 151 -6.72 10.88 -1.29
C PHE A 151 -8.05 10.37 -1.82
N ASN A 152 -9.15 10.88 -1.26
CA ASN A 152 -10.49 10.43 -1.53
C ASN A 152 -10.96 10.79 -2.95
N LYS A 153 -11.68 9.86 -3.59
CA LYS A 153 -12.19 10.04 -4.95
C LYS A 153 -13.31 11.08 -4.98
N ILE A 154 -14.31 10.96 -4.12
CA ILE A 154 -15.54 11.77 -4.13
C ILE A 154 -15.63 12.64 -2.85
N GLY A 155 -16.23 13.82 -2.95
CA GLY A 155 -16.46 14.71 -1.80
C GLY A 155 -15.48 15.88 -1.73
N ASN A 156 -15.24 16.39 -0.53
CA ASN A 156 -14.23 17.44 -0.31
C ASN A 156 -12.85 16.92 -0.75
N ARG A 157 -11.99 17.78 -1.26
CA ARG A 157 -10.61 17.40 -1.59
C ARG A 157 -9.81 17.32 -0.30
N GLU A 158 -9.61 16.11 0.20
CA GLU A 158 -9.06 15.86 1.54
C GLU A 158 -7.83 14.94 1.45
N MET A 159 -6.92 15.06 2.42
CA MET A 159 -5.84 14.11 2.63
C MET A 159 -6.02 13.49 4.00
N TYR A 160 -6.18 12.18 4.04
CA TYR A 160 -6.15 11.40 5.27
C TYR A 160 -4.72 10.95 5.52
N MET A 161 -4.32 10.94 6.79
CA MET A 161 -3.02 10.42 7.21
C MET A 161 -3.13 9.83 8.62
N ASN A 162 -2.80 8.56 8.78
CA ASN A 162 -2.59 7.95 10.10
C ASN A 162 -1.20 7.33 10.14
N CYS A 163 -0.56 7.42 11.31
CA CYS A 163 0.79 6.94 11.51
C CYS A 163 0.83 5.82 12.55
N ALA A 164 1.73 4.85 12.36
CA ALA A 164 1.90 3.70 13.23
C ALA A 164 3.38 3.52 13.62
N PRO A 165 3.67 3.14 14.88
CA PRO A 165 5.01 2.73 15.29
C PRO A 165 5.35 1.39 14.67
N ILE A 166 6.50 1.30 14.01
CA ILE A 166 6.99 0.05 13.44
C ILE A 166 8.39 -0.26 13.96
N THR A 167 8.65 -1.54 14.23
CA THR A 167 10.01 -2.06 14.42
C THR A 167 10.36 -2.92 13.22
N VAL A 168 11.38 -2.53 12.47
CA VAL A 168 11.84 -3.26 11.30
C VAL A 168 13.08 -4.09 11.61
N SER A 169 13.02 -5.35 11.19
CA SER A 169 14.07 -6.36 11.44
C SER A 169 14.44 -7.14 10.18
N GLY A 170 15.63 -7.76 10.19
CA GLY A 170 16.17 -8.52 9.06
C GLY A 170 16.65 -7.65 7.89
N GLY A 171 16.70 -6.34 8.09
CA GLY A 171 17.15 -5.32 7.15
C GLY A 171 18.66 -5.06 7.19
N ALA A 172 19.06 -3.91 6.65
CA ALA A 172 20.45 -3.46 6.58
C ALA A 172 20.83 -2.55 7.76
N ASP A 173 22.12 -2.29 7.90
CA ASP A 173 22.68 -1.30 8.84
C ASP A 173 22.99 0.04 8.16
N ASN A 174 22.38 0.29 7.00
CA ASN A 174 22.54 1.51 6.19
C ASN A 174 21.22 1.93 5.54
N ASN A 175 21.23 3.07 4.86
CA ASN A 175 20.04 3.67 4.25
C ASN A 175 19.96 3.50 2.72
N ASP A 176 20.79 2.64 2.10
CA ASP A 176 20.94 2.59 0.64
C ASP A 176 19.64 2.31 -0.12
N VAL A 177 18.74 1.52 0.47
CA VAL A 177 17.40 1.26 -0.09
C VAL A 177 16.46 2.41 0.21
N TYR A 178 16.42 2.87 1.47
CA TYR A 178 15.57 3.98 1.90
C TYR A 178 15.80 5.25 1.06
N ASP A 179 17.06 5.60 0.80
CA ASP A 179 17.44 6.81 0.06
C ASP A 179 17.01 6.78 -1.42
N LYS A 180 16.80 5.59 -1.99
CA LYS A 180 16.34 5.39 -3.38
C LYS A 180 14.82 5.41 -3.53
N LEU A 181 14.09 5.22 -2.43
CA LEU A 181 12.63 5.27 -2.46
C LEU A 181 12.16 6.70 -2.80
N PRO A 182 11.05 6.85 -3.53
CA PRO A 182 10.52 8.17 -3.84
C PRO A 182 9.90 8.82 -2.60
N ASP A 183 9.92 10.15 -2.57
CA ASP A 183 9.27 10.89 -1.49
C ASP A 183 7.74 10.72 -1.55
N MET A 184 7.10 10.71 -0.38
CA MET A 184 5.65 10.59 -0.25
C MET A 184 4.92 11.71 -0.97
N PHE A 185 3.83 11.36 -1.66
CA PHE A 185 2.98 12.33 -2.31
C PHE A 185 2.14 13.11 -1.29
N VAL A 186 2.09 14.44 -1.45
CA VAL A 186 1.27 15.34 -0.63
C VAL A 186 0.48 16.29 -1.53
N ALA A 187 -0.81 16.40 -1.26
CA ALA A 187 -1.76 17.32 -1.90
C ALA A 187 -2.91 17.60 -0.92
N ASN A 188 -3.87 18.42 -1.33
CA ASN A 188 -5.05 18.81 -0.54
C ASN A 188 -4.71 19.53 0.78
N LEU A 189 -3.50 20.10 0.91
CA LEU A 189 -2.98 20.74 2.13
C LEU A 189 -2.23 22.06 1.82
N PRO A 190 -2.94 23.19 1.69
CA PRO A 190 -4.39 23.31 1.57
C PRO A 190 -4.87 22.98 0.16
N ARG A 191 -6.10 22.46 0.03
CA ARG A 191 -6.70 22.09 -1.26
C ARG A 191 -6.77 23.25 -2.25
N GLU A 192 -6.98 24.47 -1.77
CA GLU A 192 -7.01 25.67 -2.62
C GLU A 192 -5.65 25.97 -3.28
N SER A 193 -4.56 25.45 -2.72
CA SER A 193 -3.21 25.59 -3.29
C SER A 193 -2.85 24.44 -4.22
N CYS A 194 -3.25 23.23 -3.87
CA CYS A 194 -3.02 22.05 -4.68
C CYS A 194 -4.03 20.96 -4.36
N GLU A 195 -4.81 20.54 -5.35
CA GLU A 195 -5.79 19.48 -5.18
C GLU A 195 -5.67 18.36 -6.21
N VAL A 196 -6.02 17.16 -5.76
CA VAL A 196 -6.33 16.04 -6.65
C VAL A 196 -7.68 16.30 -7.33
N PRO A 197 -7.87 15.95 -8.62
CA PRO A 197 -9.14 16.17 -9.30
C PRO A 197 -10.32 15.45 -8.62
N ASP A 198 -11.49 16.10 -8.61
CA ASP A 198 -12.73 15.48 -8.13
C ASP A 198 -13.14 14.28 -8.97
N SER A 199 -13.72 13.27 -8.31
CA SER A 199 -14.25 12.05 -8.91
C SER A 199 -13.21 11.20 -9.65
N MET A 200 -11.92 11.40 -9.36
CA MET A 200 -10.80 10.69 -9.99
C MET A 200 -9.92 9.96 -8.96
N ASN A 201 -9.35 8.85 -9.39
CA ASN A 201 -8.32 8.09 -8.68
C ASN A 201 -6.94 8.64 -9.08
N MET A 202 -6.20 9.21 -8.12
CA MET A 202 -4.89 9.82 -8.38
C MET A 202 -3.83 8.76 -8.68
N VAL A 203 -3.23 8.84 -9.86
CA VAL A 203 -2.00 8.11 -10.20
C VAL A 203 -0.82 8.93 -9.70
N PHE A 204 -0.11 8.41 -8.71
CA PHE A 204 1.01 9.15 -8.12
C PHE A 204 2.14 9.37 -9.14
N PRO A 205 2.74 10.59 -9.22
CA PRO A 205 3.86 10.85 -10.12
C PRO A 205 5.08 9.97 -9.84
N ASN A 206 5.31 9.63 -8.57
CA ASN A 206 6.38 8.73 -8.14
C ASN A 206 5.77 7.63 -7.27
N PRO A 207 5.19 6.57 -7.88
CA PRO A 207 4.45 5.55 -7.14
C PRO A 207 5.38 4.55 -6.43
N GLY A 208 6.66 4.51 -6.77
CA GLY A 208 7.63 3.54 -6.25
C GLY A 208 7.53 2.18 -6.94
N ASP A 209 8.36 1.23 -6.51
CA ASP A 209 8.48 -0.08 -7.17
C ASP A 209 7.35 -1.06 -6.84
N SER A 210 6.67 -0.84 -5.71
CA SER A 210 5.53 -1.67 -5.28
C SER A 210 4.23 -0.93 -5.55
N VAL A 211 3.54 -1.30 -6.64
CA VAL A 211 2.31 -0.63 -7.09
C VAL A 211 1.21 -1.66 -7.35
N GLU A 212 0.06 -1.47 -6.72
CA GLU A 212 -1.18 -2.17 -7.03
C GLU A 212 -2.17 -1.21 -7.68
N THR A 213 -2.91 -1.65 -8.70
CA THR A 213 -4.04 -0.89 -9.26
C THR A 213 -5.34 -1.63 -8.97
N ALA A 214 -5.96 -1.32 -7.84
CA ALA A 214 -7.18 -1.99 -7.40
C ALA A 214 -8.43 -1.45 -8.13
N GLU A 215 -8.38 -0.23 -8.67
CA GLU A 215 -9.41 0.28 -9.59
C GLU A 215 -8.79 1.10 -10.72
N SER A 216 -8.91 0.64 -11.97
CA SER A 216 -8.35 1.31 -13.16
C SER A 216 -9.32 2.28 -13.85
N SER A 217 -10.44 2.60 -13.19
CA SER A 217 -11.42 3.56 -13.69
C SER A 217 -11.15 4.97 -13.16
N ALA A 218 -11.49 5.99 -13.96
CA ALA A 218 -11.38 7.41 -13.57
C ALA A 218 -9.98 7.82 -13.08
N LEU A 219 -8.91 7.41 -13.77
CA LEU A 219 -7.53 7.75 -13.37
C LEU A 219 -7.16 9.19 -13.74
N ALA A 220 -6.49 9.91 -12.83
CA ALA A 220 -5.93 11.24 -13.07
C ALA A 220 -4.42 11.26 -12.79
N THR A 221 -3.65 11.91 -13.66
CA THR A 221 -2.19 12.06 -13.53
C THR A 221 -1.76 13.51 -13.27
N SER A 222 -2.71 14.44 -13.22
CA SER A 222 -2.47 15.88 -13.09
C SER A 222 -3.19 16.45 -11.89
N LEU A 223 -2.54 17.41 -11.24
CA LEU A 223 -3.10 18.17 -10.11
C LEU A 223 -3.66 19.52 -10.56
N GLN A 224 -4.50 20.12 -9.73
CA GLN A 224 -5.08 21.43 -9.95
C GLN A 224 -4.58 22.40 -8.87
N GLY A 225 -4.24 23.63 -9.25
CA GLY A 225 -3.76 24.66 -8.34
C GLY A 225 -2.32 25.11 -8.59
N SER A 226 -2.07 26.40 -8.44
CA SER A 226 -0.76 27.02 -8.69
C SER A 226 0.29 26.69 -7.63
N GLY A 227 -0.12 26.21 -6.45
CA GLY A 227 0.75 25.86 -5.33
C GLY A 227 1.29 24.43 -5.36
N CYS A 228 0.92 23.61 -6.36
CA CYS A 228 1.28 22.20 -6.38
C CYS A 228 2.78 21.91 -6.35
N ALA A 229 3.61 22.76 -6.96
CA ALA A 229 5.07 22.60 -6.92
C ALA A 229 5.65 22.71 -5.49
N SER A 230 4.96 23.41 -4.59
CA SER A 230 5.36 23.54 -3.18
C SER A 230 4.72 22.46 -2.32
N VAL A 231 3.41 22.22 -2.47
CA VAL A 231 2.66 21.25 -1.65
C VAL A 231 3.19 19.83 -1.87
N THR A 232 3.47 19.45 -3.11
CA THR A 232 3.98 18.09 -3.43
C THR A 232 5.38 17.80 -2.86
N LYS A 233 6.10 18.82 -2.37
CA LYS A 233 7.41 18.65 -1.73
C LYS A 233 7.32 18.41 -0.22
N LEU A 234 6.15 18.57 0.40
CA LEU A 234 6.01 18.40 1.85
C LEU A 234 6.39 16.98 2.33
N GLY A 235 6.19 15.95 1.50
CA GLY A 235 6.61 14.59 1.83
C GLY A 235 8.13 14.39 1.84
N ALA A 236 8.90 15.24 1.15
CA ALA A 236 10.36 15.20 1.19
C ALA A 236 10.94 15.82 2.48
N GLY A 237 10.13 16.56 3.25
CA GLY A 237 10.56 17.26 4.44
C GLY A 237 11.75 18.20 4.17
N ALA A 238 12.74 18.17 5.06
CA ALA A 238 14.00 18.90 4.90
C ALA A 238 15.01 18.22 3.95
N GLY A 239 14.63 17.11 3.29
CA GLY A 239 15.48 16.35 2.38
C GLY A 239 16.64 15.64 3.08
N LYS A 240 16.45 15.27 4.35
CA LYS A 240 17.41 14.52 5.17
C LYS A 240 16.69 13.34 5.80
N ALA A 241 17.30 12.16 5.67
CA ALA A 241 16.84 10.98 6.38
C ALA A 241 16.92 11.22 7.89
N GLY A 242 15.88 10.80 8.60
CA GLY A 242 15.90 10.66 10.05
C GLY A 242 16.91 9.60 10.51
N THR A 243 17.01 9.39 11.81
CA THR A 243 17.80 8.29 12.38
C THR A 243 16.86 7.28 12.99
N ALA A 244 16.90 6.04 12.47
CA ALA A 244 16.16 4.94 13.06
C ALA A 244 16.62 4.74 14.51
N ALA A 245 15.67 4.66 15.44
CA ALA A 245 16.00 4.37 16.82
C ALA A 245 16.37 2.88 16.95
N GLU A 246 17.32 2.54 17.83
CA GLU A 246 17.57 1.13 18.15
C GLU A 246 16.34 0.54 18.83
N ALA A 247 15.99 -0.68 18.44
CA ALA A 247 14.87 -1.39 19.06
C ALA A 247 15.18 -1.61 20.54
N THR A 248 14.34 -1.08 21.43
CA THR A 248 14.58 -1.13 22.89
C THR A 248 14.22 -2.48 23.52
N GLY A 249 14.07 -3.52 22.70
CA GLY A 249 13.46 -4.80 23.07
C GLY A 249 14.17 -6.04 22.53
N ALA A 250 15.50 -6.12 22.64
CA ALA A 250 16.19 -7.41 22.70
C ALA A 250 16.56 -7.68 24.15
N ALA A 251 15.96 -8.72 24.75
CA ALA A 251 16.49 -9.30 25.97
C ALA A 251 17.98 -9.58 25.74
N SER A 252 18.84 -8.94 26.51
CA SER A 252 20.26 -9.23 26.54
C SER A 252 20.42 -10.70 26.96
N GLY A 253 20.58 -11.59 25.97
CA GLY A 253 21.30 -12.83 26.17
C GLY A 253 22.75 -12.46 26.44
N ALA A 254 23.03 -12.02 27.68
CA ALA A 254 24.38 -11.82 28.15
C ALA A 254 25.11 -13.14 27.94
N ALA A 255 26.12 -13.12 27.08
CA ALA A 255 27.19 -14.08 27.10
C ALA A 255 27.87 -13.96 28.47
N GLY A 256 27.30 -14.65 29.47
CA GLY A 256 27.94 -14.91 30.73
C GLY A 256 29.13 -15.80 30.44
N ALA A 257 30.31 -15.18 30.39
CA ALA A 257 31.58 -15.89 30.45
C ALA A 257 31.59 -16.74 31.72
N SER A 258 31.42 -18.05 31.56
CA SER A 258 31.56 -19.02 32.63
C SER A 258 33.03 -19.13 33.01
N THR A 259 33.39 -18.50 34.13
CA THR A 259 34.62 -18.82 34.86
C THR A 259 34.55 -20.28 35.32
N PRO A 260 35.59 -21.11 35.12
CA PRO A 260 35.59 -22.47 35.63
C PRO A 260 35.69 -22.46 37.16
N VAL A 261 34.63 -22.91 37.82
CA VAL A 261 34.63 -23.21 39.26
C VAL A 261 35.43 -24.48 39.49
N SER A 262 36.46 -24.36 40.32
CA SER A 262 37.30 -25.44 40.83
C SER A 262 36.50 -26.45 41.65
N THR A 263 36.68 -27.73 41.30
CA THR A 263 36.19 -28.94 41.95
C THR A 263 36.67 -29.05 43.41
N PRO A 264 35.80 -29.39 44.38
CA PRO A 264 36.22 -29.96 45.64
C PRO A 264 36.41 -31.48 45.53
N ALA A 265 37.41 -31.97 46.27
CA ALA A 265 37.89 -33.33 46.29
C ALA A 265 36.89 -34.35 46.85
N ALA A 266 37.07 -35.59 46.39
CA ALA A 266 36.33 -36.78 46.78
C ALA A 266 36.57 -37.17 48.27
N SER A 267 35.52 -37.67 48.91
CA SER A 267 35.60 -38.48 50.13
C SER A 267 34.95 -39.86 49.89
N THR A 268 35.67 -40.88 50.32
CA THR A 268 35.40 -42.33 50.17
C THR A 268 34.27 -42.85 51.08
N PRO A 269 33.75 -44.07 50.84
CA PRO A 269 32.39 -44.49 51.20
C PRO A 269 32.31 -45.24 52.54
N ALA A 270 31.09 -45.32 53.11
CA ALA A 270 30.73 -46.27 54.16
C ALA A 270 29.34 -46.88 53.91
N ALA A 271 29.19 -48.12 54.36
CA ALA A 271 28.26 -49.13 53.90
C ALA A 271 26.82 -49.04 54.44
N GLY A 272 25.88 -49.60 53.67
CA GLY A 272 25.03 -50.70 54.13
C GLY A 272 23.66 -50.35 54.74
N GLY A 273 22.59 -50.78 54.07
CA GLY A 273 21.25 -50.87 54.65
C GLY A 273 20.19 -51.27 53.61
N VAL A 274 19.63 -52.47 53.78
CA VAL A 274 18.66 -53.14 52.88
C VAL A 274 17.25 -52.96 53.43
N PHE A 275 16.24 -52.60 52.62
CA PHE A 275 14.83 -53.06 52.71
C PHE A 275 14.09 -52.81 51.37
N ALA A 276 13.30 -53.79 50.94
CA ALA A 276 12.46 -53.84 49.72
C ALA A 276 10.97 -53.53 50.06
N PRO A 277 9.98 -53.80 49.19
CA PRO A 277 9.62 -53.15 47.92
C PRO A 277 8.15 -52.63 47.91
N GLY A 278 7.73 -51.90 46.87
CA GLY A 278 6.29 -51.77 46.59
C GLY A 278 5.86 -50.76 45.54
N ALA A 279 5.42 -51.29 44.39
CA ALA A 279 4.32 -50.84 43.51
C ALA A 279 4.32 -49.39 42.96
N ALA A 280 3.85 -49.08 41.75
CA ALA A 280 3.51 -49.76 40.51
C ALA A 280 3.11 -48.62 39.54
N SER A 281 3.33 -48.81 38.24
CA SER A 281 2.58 -48.19 37.12
C SER A 281 2.74 -46.66 36.92
N GLY A 282 2.95 -46.12 35.73
CA GLY A 282 2.91 -46.70 34.40
C GLY A 282 3.64 -45.82 33.39
N SER A 283 4.00 -46.47 32.29
CA SER A 283 4.77 -45.99 31.17
C SER A 283 4.05 -44.91 30.37
N TYR A 284 4.80 -43.89 29.95
CA TYR A 284 4.50 -43.11 28.74
C TYR A 284 5.77 -43.02 27.90
N THR A 285 5.64 -43.55 26.68
CA THR A 285 6.63 -43.53 25.60
C THR A 285 6.70 -42.12 25.03
N ALA A 286 7.82 -41.44 25.21
CA ALA A 286 8.14 -40.22 24.48
C ALA A 286 8.95 -40.59 23.22
N THR A 287 8.33 -40.44 22.06
CA THR A 287 8.96 -40.63 20.75
C THR A 287 9.95 -39.49 20.51
N SER A 288 11.23 -39.84 20.41
CA SER A 288 12.34 -38.93 20.13
C SER A 288 12.30 -38.51 18.65
N MET A 289 12.28 -37.20 18.39
CA MET A 289 12.40 -36.62 17.05
C MET A 289 13.88 -36.38 16.73
N VAL A 290 14.35 -37.08 15.70
CA VAL A 290 15.71 -37.05 15.18
C VAL A 290 15.98 -35.72 14.48
N SER A 291 17.00 -35.00 14.95
CA SER A 291 17.55 -33.82 14.28
C SER A 291 18.47 -34.26 13.13
N VAL A 292 18.12 -33.91 11.90
CA VAL A 292 18.98 -34.09 10.72
C VAL A 292 19.92 -32.88 10.62
N VAL A 293 21.21 -33.12 10.85
CA VAL A 293 22.27 -32.13 10.61
C VAL A 293 22.71 -32.26 9.15
N VAL A 294 22.44 -31.24 8.34
CA VAL A 294 22.96 -31.13 6.98
C VAL A 294 24.32 -30.42 7.04
N THR A 295 25.40 -31.16 6.75
CA THR A 295 26.74 -30.61 6.57
C THR A 295 26.87 -30.02 5.17
N GLN A 296 26.89 -28.70 5.06
CA GLN A 296 27.17 -27.99 3.81
C GLN A 296 28.68 -27.78 3.65
N SER A 297 29.22 -28.26 2.54
CA SER A 297 30.63 -28.22 2.16
C SER A 297 31.08 -26.79 1.85
N ALA A 298 32.13 -26.32 2.54
CA ALA A 298 32.83 -25.09 2.21
C ALA A 298 33.79 -25.29 1.03
N ALA A 299 33.80 -24.35 0.08
CA ALA A 299 34.78 -24.30 -1.00
C ALA A 299 35.52 -22.95 -1.01
N GLY A 300 36.82 -23.02 -0.73
CA GLY A 300 37.93 -22.30 -1.36
C GLY A 300 37.91 -20.78 -1.45
N ALA A 301 38.76 -20.14 -0.64
CA ALA A 301 39.29 -18.79 -0.89
C ALA A 301 40.63 -18.85 -1.66
N ALA A 302 40.85 -17.89 -2.58
CA ALA A 302 42.04 -17.02 -2.73
C ALA A 302 42.31 -16.60 -4.19
N THR A 303 42.32 -15.29 -4.50
CA THR A 303 43.52 -14.43 -4.73
C THR A 303 43.14 -13.08 -5.38
N THR A 304 43.68 -11.98 -4.84
CA THR A 304 43.83 -10.63 -5.44
C THR A 304 45.30 -10.46 -5.96
N PRO A 305 45.80 -9.34 -6.59
CA PRO A 305 45.21 -7.99 -6.81
C PRO A 305 45.48 -7.27 -8.19
N ALA A 306 44.70 -6.20 -8.41
CA ALA A 306 44.98 -4.85 -8.99
C ALA A 306 45.59 -4.62 -10.39
N ALA A 307 44.89 -3.81 -11.20
CA ALA A 307 45.42 -2.58 -11.86
C ALA A 307 44.29 -1.67 -12.41
N SER A 308 44.44 -0.36 -12.16
CA SER A 308 43.76 0.81 -12.76
C SER A 308 44.90 1.70 -13.33
N PRO A 309 44.73 2.73 -14.21
CA PRO A 309 43.51 3.45 -14.62
C PRO A 309 43.42 3.84 -16.13
N ALA A 310 42.25 4.35 -16.56
CA ALA A 310 42.10 5.61 -17.33
C ALA A 310 40.64 5.86 -17.80
N THR A 311 40.09 7.02 -17.46
CA THR A 311 38.87 7.65 -18.00
C THR A 311 39.16 8.24 -19.40
N PRO A 312 38.17 8.37 -20.33
CA PRO A 312 37.20 9.46 -20.25
C PRO A 312 35.76 9.22 -20.82
N ALA A 313 34.85 10.10 -20.37
CA ALA A 313 33.66 10.66 -21.03
C ALA A 313 32.34 9.86 -21.17
N ALA A 314 31.42 10.20 -20.26
CA ALA A 314 29.96 10.33 -20.35
C ALA A 314 29.22 9.80 -21.60
N ALA A 315 28.38 8.78 -21.36
CA ALA A 315 27.07 8.62 -21.97
C ALA A 315 26.10 8.10 -20.89
N ALA A 316 24.92 8.71 -20.79
CA ALA A 316 23.88 8.33 -19.84
C ALA A 316 23.47 6.88 -20.07
N GLY A 317 23.85 6.00 -19.14
CA GLY A 317 23.44 4.60 -19.13
C GLY A 317 22.01 4.49 -18.63
N THR A 318 21.07 4.28 -19.54
CA THR A 318 19.76 3.70 -19.22
C THR A 318 19.98 2.32 -18.59
N PRO A 319 19.42 2.01 -17.42
CA PRO A 319 19.38 0.62 -16.96
C PRO A 319 18.40 -0.13 -17.87
N ALA A 320 18.95 -0.97 -18.75
CA ALA A 320 18.17 -2.01 -19.41
C ALA A 320 17.94 -3.12 -18.39
N SER A 321 16.71 -3.24 -17.89
CA SER A 321 16.24 -4.47 -17.25
C SER A 321 15.46 -5.28 -18.27
N SER A 322 16.01 -6.45 -18.57
CA SER A 322 15.40 -7.48 -19.40
C SER A 322 14.37 -8.28 -18.60
N SER A 323 13.09 -8.04 -18.86
CA SER A 323 12.03 -9.04 -18.77
C SER A 323 10.92 -8.65 -19.76
N GLY A 324 10.51 -9.60 -20.61
CA GLY A 324 9.71 -9.37 -21.82
C GLY A 324 8.25 -8.96 -21.61
N ASP A 325 7.89 -8.37 -20.47
CA ASP A 325 6.50 -8.13 -20.06
C ASP A 325 6.15 -6.64 -19.83
N CYS A 326 7.09 -5.71 -20.05
CA CYS A 326 6.80 -4.29 -19.89
C CYS A 326 7.09 -3.44 -21.13
N THR A 327 6.29 -2.37 -21.26
CA THR A 327 6.43 -1.38 -22.31
C THR A 327 7.33 -0.25 -21.83
N SER A 328 8.34 0.10 -22.62
CA SER A 328 9.25 1.19 -22.28
C SER A 328 8.52 2.53 -22.17
N CYS A 329 8.86 3.33 -21.16
CA CYS A 329 8.27 4.63 -20.91
C CYS A 329 9.30 5.60 -20.31
N SER A 330 9.01 6.90 -20.30
CA SER A 330 10.00 7.91 -19.88
C SER A 330 9.65 8.64 -18.59
N SER A 331 8.36 8.72 -18.24
CA SER A 331 7.88 9.56 -17.15
C SER A 331 7.18 8.72 -16.09
N ASN A 332 7.74 8.62 -14.89
CA ASN A 332 7.11 7.93 -13.77
C ASN A 332 5.70 8.49 -13.51
N GLY A 333 4.78 7.61 -13.13
CA GLY A 333 3.38 7.93 -12.89
C GLY A 333 2.54 8.22 -14.14
N SER A 334 3.13 8.21 -15.34
CA SER A 334 2.35 8.34 -16.57
C SER A 334 1.59 7.05 -16.91
N VAL A 335 0.38 7.19 -17.44
CA VAL A 335 -0.39 6.07 -17.99
C VAL A 335 0.11 5.77 -19.40
N VAL A 336 0.53 4.54 -19.65
CA VAL A 336 1.00 4.04 -20.94
C VAL A 336 -0.07 3.12 -21.52
N CYS A 337 -0.61 3.44 -22.70
CA CYS A 337 -1.59 2.57 -23.36
C CYS A 337 -0.89 1.43 -24.08
N ILE A 338 -1.22 0.18 -23.71
CA ILE A 338 -0.61 -1.03 -24.25
C ILE A 338 -1.69 -1.77 -25.05
N GLY A 339 -2.01 -1.23 -26.24
CA GLY A 339 -3.23 -1.57 -26.97
C GLY A 339 -4.43 -0.74 -26.50
N SER A 340 -5.65 -1.14 -26.90
CA SER A 340 -6.89 -0.41 -26.60
C SER A 340 -7.64 -0.90 -25.37
N ASP A 341 -7.29 -2.09 -24.87
CA ASP A 341 -7.93 -2.81 -23.76
C ASP A 341 -7.00 -2.98 -22.54
N SER A 342 -5.76 -2.50 -22.62
CA SER A 342 -4.77 -2.60 -21.56
C SER A 342 -3.97 -1.31 -21.42
N PHE A 343 -3.41 -1.08 -20.24
CA PHE A 343 -2.56 0.04 -19.90
C PHE A 343 -1.42 -0.41 -18.98
N GLY A 344 -0.51 0.48 -18.63
CA GLY A 344 0.41 0.30 -17.50
C GLY A 344 0.73 1.65 -16.87
N ILE A 345 1.08 1.67 -15.60
CA ILE A 345 1.65 2.86 -14.96
C ILE A 345 3.16 2.80 -15.14
N CYS A 346 3.73 3.84 -15.72
CA CYS A 346 5.18 3.93 -15.89
C CYS A 346 5.86 4.06 -14.54
N ASN A 347 6.80 3.17 -14.26
CA ASN A 347 7.68 3.29 -13.11
C ASN A 347 9.10 2.82 -13.49
N ASN A 348 10.09 3.67 -13.27
CA ASN A 348 11.50 3.43 -13.54
C ASN A 348 11.78 2.92 -14.97
N GLY A 349 11.10 3.55 -15.95
CA GLY A 349 11.26 3.27 -17.37
C GLY A 349 10.45 2.09 -17.90
N CYS A 350 9.64 1.45 -17.05
CA CYS A 350 8.92 0.22 -17.35
C CYS A 350 7.44 0.37 -16.99
N ALA A 351 6.55 0.14 -17.95
CA ALA A 351 5.09 0.10 -17.74
C ALA A 351 4.60 -1.35 -17.89
N VAL A 352 4.25 -1.96 -16.77
CA VAL A 352 3.74 -3.35 -16.73
C VAL A 352 2.30 -3.38 -17.23
N LYS A 353 1.98 -4.33 -18.12
CA LYS A 353 0.65 -4.46 -18.72
C LYS A 353 -0.40 -4.88 -17.70
N GLN A 354 -1.49 -4.12 -17.64
CA GLN A 354 -2.66 -4.30 -16.79
C GLN A 354 -3.94 -4.18 -17.64
N SER A 355 -4.93 -5.01 -17.36
CA SER A 355 -6.22 -4.97 -18.04
C SER A 355 -7.02 -3.73 -17.63
N LEU A 356 -7.72 -3.14 -18.60
CA LEU A 356 -8.66 -2.05 -18.32
C LEU A 356 -9.96 -2.55 -17.68
N ALA A 357 -10.57 -1.69 -16.86
CA ALA A 357 -11.91 -1.93 -16.35
C ALA A 357 -12.94 -2.04 -17.51
N SER A 358 -13.99 -2.83 -17.29
CA SER A 358 -15.07 -3.01 -18.26
C SER A 358 -15.67 -1.65 -18.67
N GLY A 359 -15.94 -1.49 -19.97
CA GLY A 359 -16.50 -0.25 -20.51
C GLY A 359 -15.51 0.91 -20.66
N THR A 360 -14.20 0.67 -20.49
CA THR A 360 -13.15 1.68 -20.75
C THR A 360 -12.29 1.32 -21.97
N THR A 361 -11.51 2.29 -22.43
CA THR A 361 -10.46 2.14 -23.46
C THR A 361 -9.31 3.09 -23.18
N CYS A 362 -8.09 2.66 -23.49
CA CYS A 362 -6.88 3.50 -23.37
C CYS A 362 -6.48 4.02 -24.75
N SER A 363 -6.31 5.33 -24.86
CA SER A 363 -5.72 5.96 -26.03
C SER A 363 -4.92 7.19 -25.62
N ASN A 364 -3.76 7.41 -26.24
CA ASN A 364 -2.89 8.58 -26.01
C ASN A 364 -2.59 8.84 -24.51
N GLY A 365 -2.29 7.79 -23.76
CA GLY A 365 -2.00 7.87 -22.33
C GLY A 365 -3.18 8.28 -21.46
N THR A 366 -4.40 8.18 -21.98
CA THR A 366 -5.63 8.51 -21.26
C THR A 366 -6.58 7.32 -21.28
N ILE A 367 -7.10 6.95 -20.10
CA ILE A 367 -8.16 5.96 -19.96
C ILE A 367 -9.50 6.69 -19.95
N SER A 368 -10.39 6.32 -20.87
CA SER A 368 -11.69 6.96 -21.03
C SER A 368 -12.80 5.92 -21.14
N LYS A 369 -14.06 6.34 -20.91
CA LYS A 369 -15.22 5.48 -21.18
C LYS A 369 -15.26 5.15 -22.67
N ARG A 370 -15.42 3.88 -23.00
CA ARG A 370 -15.57 3.41 -24.38
C ARG A 370 -16.87 3.97 -24.94
N ASP A 371 -16.79 4.64 -26.08
CA ASP A 371 -17.98 5.14 -26.78
C ASP A 371 -18.83 3.95 -27.28
N THR A 372 -19.88 3.61 -26.52
CA THR A 372 -20.83 2.54 -26.86
C THR A 372 -21.95 3.02 -27.77
N SER A 373 -21.99 4.31 -28.15
CA SER A 373 -23.06 4.88 -28.97
C SER A 373 -23.15 4.22 -30.36
N LYS A 374 -22.00 3.77 -30.91
CA LYS A 374 -21.95 3.02 -32.17
C LYS A 374 -22.37 1.55 -32.01
N VAL A 375 -22.01 0.92 -30.90
CA VAL A 375 -22.34 -0.49 -30.61
C VAL A 375 -23.84 -0.67 -30.42
N HIS A 376 -24.52 0.27 -29.74
CA HIS A 376 -25.98 0.24 -29.61
C HIS A 376 -26.71 0.53 -30.93
N LYS A 377 -26.19 1.41 -31.78
CA LYS A 377 -26.78 1.64 -33.11
C LYS A 377 -26.76 0.36 -33.96
N ASP A 378 -25.68 -0.41 -33.91
CA ASP A 378 -25.58 -1.65 -34.68
C ASP A 378 -26.43 -2.79 -34.09
N SER A 379 -26.57 -2.86 -32.76
CA SER A 379 -27.49 -3.82 -32.13
C SER A 379 -28.95 -3.50 -32.46
N HIS A 380 -29.35 -2.22 -32.43
CA HIS A 380 -30.70 -1.80 -32.82
C HIS A 380 -30.97 -2.01 -34.31
N ARG A 381 -30.01 -1.73 -35.20
CA ARG A 381 -30.15 -2.03 -36.64
C ARG A 381 -30.28 -3.51 -36.91
N LYS A 382 -29.50 -4.37 -36.24
CA LYS A 382 -29.62 -5.84 -36.36
C LYS A 382 -30.93 -6.37 -35.78
N ALA A 383 -31.40 -5.83 -34.66
CA ALA A 383 -32.69 -6.19 -34.07
C ALA A 383 -33.85 -5.77 -34.99
N HIS A 384 -33.80 -4.56 -35.55
CA HIS A 384 -34.80 -4.07 -36.50
C HIS A 384 -34.81 -4.88 -37.80
N ALA A 385 -33.64 -5.23 -38.35
CA ALA A 385 -33.54 -6.10 -39.52
C ALA A 385 -34.13 -7.51 -39.26
N ARG A 386 -33.90 -8.08 -38.07
CA ARG A 386 -34.48 -9.37 -37.66
C ARG A 386 -35.99 -9.29 -37.48
N ALA A 387 -36.51 -8.19 -36.94
CA ALA A 387 -37.95 -7.96 -36.79
C ALA A 387 -38.64 -7.83 -38.15
N LEU A 388 -38.06 -7.06 -39.08
CA LEU A 388 -38.57 -6.94 -40.46
C LEU A 388 -38.56 -8.28 -41.20
N ALA A 389 -37.50 -9.08 -41.07
CA ALA A 389 -37.42 -10.40 -41.68
C ALA A 389 -38.47 -11.38 -41.15
N ARG A 390 -38.81 -11.30 -39.85
CA ARG A 390 -39.89 -12.10 -39.25
C ARG A 390 -41.28 -11.66 -39.71
N ALA A 391 -41.51 -10.34 -39.82
CA ALA A 391 -42.76 -9.80 -40.34
C ALA A 391 -43.00 -10.20 -41.81
N ALA A 392 -41.95 -10.13 -42.64
CA ALA A 392 -42.03 -10.55 -44.04
C ALA A 392 -42.34 -12.04 -44.21
N ARG A 393 -41.76 -12.92 -43.37
CA ARG A 393 -42.08 -14.36 -43.38
C ARG A 393 -43.52 -14.66 -42.95
N SER A 394 -44.06 -13.90 -41.99
CA SER A 394 -45.45 -14.03 -41.53
C SER A 394 -46.47 -13.65 -42.62
N LEU A 395 -46.14 -12.65 -43.45
CA LEU A 395 -46.97 -12.22 -44.59
C LEU A 395 -47.01 -13.25 -45.72
N ILE A 396 -45.89 -13.93 -46.00
CA ILE A 396 -45.81 -14.98 -47.03
C ILE A 396 -46.62 -16.22 -46.60
N HIS A 397 -46.61 -16.56 -45.31
CA HIS A 397 -47.37 -17.71 -44.79
C HIS A 397 -48.89 -17.50 -44.81
N LYS A 398 -49.36 -16.25 -44.74
CA LYS A 398 -50.80 -15.91 -44.83
C LYS A 398 -51.36 -15.88 -46.25
N GLN A 399 -50.53 -15.90 -47.29
CA GLN A 399 -50.98 -15.97 -48.69
C GLN A 399 -50.96 -17.39 -49.27
N SER A 400 -50.54 -18.39 -48.50
CA SER A 400 -50.41 -19.78 -48.95
C SER A 400 -51.39 -20.74 -48.24
N VAL A 401 -52.42 -20.20 -47.58
CA VAL A 401 -53.51 -20.97 -46.94
C VAL A 401 -54.84 -20.58 -47.56
#